data_AF-A0A533Z2F0-F1
#
_entry.id   AF-A0A533Z2F0-F1
#
_cell.length_a   1.000
_cell.length_b   1.000
_cell.length_c   1.000
_cell.angle_alpha   90.00
_cell.angle_beta   90.00
_cell.angle_gamma   90.00
#
_symmetry.space_group_name_H-M   'P 1'
#
loop_
_entity.id
_entity.type
_entity.pdbx_description
1 polymer ?
#
loop_
_entity_poly.entity_id
_entity_poly.type
_entity_poly.pdbx_seq_one_letter_code
_entity_poly.pdbx_strand_id
1 'polypeptide(L)'
;MASLGRYIGRRLVQGVITIFVVTVIVFLLFRAMPGSPIDRFRSDPTFSQARLQQLSEQFGINDPPFVALFKYLRNMFTLDFGPSFLEARPVRDIIADAAPRTLFLFGGATMLEYAVGVFVAALPMLALVLITAAGTILLMQTSMLEVMGEDFILTARAKGLPERIVRRRHAARNAYLPVVTSFTIALAFSIGGAIILEQIFSYFGLGYYLLQAILNQDHFLAGAILFILSVLVIFANIVADILYGVLDPRVRI
;
A
#
# COMPACT_ATOMS: atom_id res chain seq x y z
N MET A 1 31.95 9.71 6.10
CA MET A 1 31.52 10.97 5.45
C MET A 1 31.06 10.62 4.05
N ALA A 2 29.75 10.64 3.80
CA ALA A 2 29.20 10.26 2.50
C ALA A 2 28.49 11.50 1.96
N SER A 3 29.25 12.32 1.20
CA SER A 3 28.75 13.55 0.61
C SER A 3 27.34 13.38 0.06
N LEU A 4 26.50 14.41 0.18
CA LEU A 4 25.10 14.43 -0.25
C LEU A 4 24.82 13.71 -1.58
N GLY A 5 25.73 13.83 -2.55
CA GLY A 5 25.66 13.09 -3.81
C GLY A 5 25.71 11.56 -3.68
N ARG A 6 26.50 10.99 -2.77
CA ARG A 6 26.56 9.54 -2.50
C ARG A 6 25.29 9.05 -1.82
N TYR A 7 24.71 9.84 -0.91
CA TYR A 7 23.43 9.51 -0.27
C TYR A 7 22.28 9.51 -1.29
N ILE A 8 22.14 10.60 -2.05
CA ILE A 8 21.14 10.75 -3.10
C ILE A 8 21.32 9.66 -4.17
N GLY A 9 22.56 9.40 -4.60
CA GLY A 9 22.86 8.34 -5.57
C GLY A 9 22.41 6.96 -5.08
N ARG A 10 22.70 6.60 -3.81
CA ARG A 10 22.21 5.35 -3.21
C ARG A 10 20.68 5.30 -3.17
N ARG A 11 20.02 6.40 -2.84
CA ARG A 11 18.55 6.47 -2.81
C ARG A 11 17.92 6.35 -4.19
N LEU A 12 18.50 6.96 -5.22
CA LEU A 12 18.04 6.81 -6.59
C LEU A 12 18.16 5.37 -7.08
N VAL A 13 19.29 4.71 -6.80
CA VAL A 13 19.47 3.29 -7.13
C VAL A 13 18.45 2.42 -6.40
N GLN A 14 18.23 2.66 -5.10
CA GLN A 14 17.17 1.97 -4.35
C GLN A 14 15.78 2.24 -4.94
N GLY A 15 15.49 3.47 -5.35
CA GLY A 15 14.23 3.85 -5.99
C GLY A 15 14.01 3.10 -7.30
N VAL A 16 15.01 3.06 -8.18
CA VAL A 16 14.94 2.31 -9.44
C VAL A 16 14.72 0.82 -9.20
N ILE A 17 15.44 0.23 -8.23
CA ILE A 17 15.26 -1.18 -7.85
C ILE A 17 13.83 -1.40 -7.34
N THR A 18 13.31 -0.53 -6.48
CA THR A 18 11.95 -0.62 -5.95
C THR A 18 10.92 -0.54 -7.07
N ILE A 19 11.03 0.44 -7.98
CA ILE A 19 10.12 0.56 -9.14
C ILE A 19 10.17 -0.72 -9.98
N PHE A 20 11.37 -1.21 -10.28
CA PHE A 20 11.54 -2.44 -11.04
C PHE A 20 10.86 -3.63 -10.36
N VAL A 21 11.13 -3.85 -9.07
CA VAL A 21 10.54 -4.95 -8.28
C VAL A 21 9.02 -4.83 -8.24
N VAL A 22 8.48 -3.63 -7.95
CA VAL A 22 7.03 -3.41 -7.92
C VAL A 22 6.42 -3.67 -9.29
N THR A 23 7.01 -3.16 -10.37
CA THR A 23 6.51 -3.35 -11.74
C THR A 23 6.51 -4.83 -12.15
N VAL A 24 7.55 -5.58 -11.79
CA VAL A 24 7.64 -7.03 -12.02
C VAL A 24 6.57 -7.77 -11.21
N ILE A 25 6.41 -7.44 -9.93
CA ILE A 25 5.37 -8.05 -9.08
C ILE A 25 3.98 -7.78 -9.64
N VAL A 26 3.69 -6.53 -10.01
CA VAL A 26 2.39 -6.13 -10.59
C VAL A 26 2.13 -6.86 -11.91
N PHE A 27 3.14 -6.98 -12.78
CA PHE A 27 3.03 -7.78 -13.99
C PHE A 27 2.72 -9.26 -13.70
N LEU A 28 3.45 -9.88 -12.77
CA LEU A 28 3.24 -11.27 -12.38
C LEU A 28 1.85 -11.48 -11.77
N LEU A 29 1.38 -10.53 -10.96
CA LEU A 29 0.03 -10.56 -10.39
C LEU A 29 -1.03 -10.55 -11.49
N PHE A 30 -0.97 -9.60 -12.44
CA PHE A 30 -1.94 -9.54 -13.52
C PHE A 30 -1.88 -10.72 -14.47
N ARG A 31 -0.69 -11.31 -14.68
CA ARG A 31 -0.56 -12.52 -15.50
C ARG A 31 -1.08 -13.78 -14.79
N ALA A 32 -1.02 -13.82 -13.46
CA ALA A 32 -1.56 -14.91 -12.66
C ALA A 32 -3.09 -14.84 -12.54
N MET A 33 -3.69 -13.65 -12.71
CA MET A 33 -5.14 -13.50 -12.75
C MET A 33 -5.73 -14.19 -13.99
N PRO A 34 -6.83 -14.95 -13.85
CA PRO A 34 -7.51 -15.55 -15.00
C PRO A 34 -8.20 -14.48 -15.84
N GLY A 35 -7.96 -14.51 -17.14
CA GLY A 35 -8.55 -13.59 -18.12
C GLY A 35 -7.53 -12.68 -18.79
N SER A 36 -7.79 -12.34 -20.06
CA SER A 36 -7.00 -11.38 -20.82
C SER A 36 -7.56 -9.96 -20.67
N PRO A 37 -6.72 -8.91 -20.62
CA PRO A 37 -7.16 -7.51 -20.58
C PRO A 37 -8.12 -7.12 -21.73
N ILE A 38 -8.13 -7.90 -22.82
CA ILE A 38 -8.93 -7.63 -24.02
C ILE A 38 -10.14 -8.58 -24.17
N ASP A 39 -10.33 -9.55 -23.29
CA ASP A 39 -11.36 -10.59 -23.48
C ASP A 39 -12.78 -10.02 -23.47
N ARG A 40 -13.06 -9.03 -22.61
CA ARG A 40 -14.37 -8.36 -22.55
C ARG A 40 -14.74 -7.62 -23.83
N PHE A 41 -13.75 -7.23 -24.64
CA PHE A 41 -13.95 -6.45 -25.86
C PHE A 41 -13.95 -7.29 -27.12
N ARG A 42 -13.54 -8.56 -27.05
CA ARG A 42 -13.76 -9.52 -28.15
C ARG A 42 -15.23 -9.71 -28.48
N SER A 43 -16.10 -9.50 -27.50
CA SER A 43 -17.56 -9.54 -27.62
C SER A 43 -18.21 -8.20 -27.96
N ASP A 44 -17.48 -7.09 -28.00
CA ASP A 44 -18.04 -5.76 -28.29
C ASP A 44 -18.06 -5.50 -29.81
N PRO A 45 -19.24 -5.33 -30.44
CA PRO A 45 -19.36 -5.11 -31.89
C PRO A 45 -18.74 -3.80 -32.39
N THR A 46 -18.52 -2.84 -31.50
CA THR A 46 -17.97 -1.52 -31.85
C THR A 46 -16.45 -1.53 -32.05
N PHE A 47 -15.76 -2.57 -31.57
CA PHE A 47 -14.31 -2.69 -31.68
C PHE A 47 -13.92 -3.53 -32.90
N SER A 48 -13.18 -2.91 -33.83
CA SER A 48 -12.57 -3.61 -34.95
C SER A 48 -11.58 -4.67 -34.46
N GLN A 49 -11.76 -5.91 -34.90
CA GLN A 49 -10.87 -7.04 -34.61
C GLN A 49 -9.41 -6.75 -34.97
N ALA A 50 -9.16 -5.93 -36.00
CA ALA A 50 -7.83 -5.51 -36.40
C ALA A 50 -7.13 -4.66 -35.31
N ARG A 51 -7.88 -3.82 -34.60
CA ARG A 51 -7.34 -2.99 -33.51
C ARG A 51 -7.01 -3.82 -32.27
N LEU A 52 -7.82 -4.84 -31.98
CA LEU A 52 -7.57 -5.77 -30.88
C LEU A 52 -6.30 -6.60 -31.13
N GLN A 53 -6.05 -7.00 -32.39
CA GLN A 53 -4.81 -7.67 -32.78
C GLN A 53 -3.60 -6.77 -32.61
N GLN A 54 -3.66 -5.52 -33.07
CA GLN A 54 -2.59 -4.53 -32.89
C GLN A 54 -2.26 -4.30 -31.42
N LEU A 55 -3.28 -4.14 -30.56
CA LEU A 55 -3.09 -3.96 -29.12
C LEU A 55 -2.48 -5.22 -28.46
N SER A 56 -2.92 -6.41 -28.89
CA SER A 56 -2.36 -7.67 -28.39
C SER A 56 -0.87 -7.80 -28.67
N GLU A 57 -0.43 -7.43 -29.88
CA GLU A 57 0.98 -7.44 -30.27
C GLU A 57 1.79 -6.34 -29.56
N GLN A 58 1.26 -5.11 -29.47
CA GLN A 58 1.94 -3.97 -28.84
C GLN A 58 2.21 -4.22 -27.35
N PHE A 59 1.23 -4.76 -26.63
CA PHE A 59 1.33 -5.00 -25.19
C PHE A 59 1.80 -6.42 -24.82
N GLY A 60 2.07 -7.27 -25.83
CA GLY A 60 2.59 -8.62 -25.62
C GLY A 60 1.63 -9.53 -24.86
N ILE A 61 0.32 -9.37 -25.07
CA ILE A 61 -0.73 -10.11 -24.36
C ILE A 61 -0.59 -11.62 -24.59
N ASN A 62 -0.23 -12.02 -25.81
CA ASN A 62 -0.06 -13.42 -26.20
C ASN A 62 1.41 -13.90 -26.17
N ASP A 63 2.34 -13.04 -25.76
CA ASP A 63 3.76 -13.34 -25.84
C ASP A 63 4.24 -14.24 -24.67
N PRO A 64 5.38 -14.95 -24.85
CA PRO A 64 6.06 -15.63 -23.76
C PRO A 64 6.32 -14.70 -22.57
N PRO A 65 6.33 -15.22 -21.31
CA PRO A 65 6.42 -14.40 -20.10
C PRO A 65 7.53 -13.35 -20.11
N PHE A 66 8.71 -13.74 -20.58
CA PHE A 66 9.88 -12.86 -20.63
C PHE A 66 9.72 -11.73 -21.66
N VAL A 67 9.14 -12.01 -22.83
CA VAL A 67 8.93 -11.03 -23.89
C VAL A 67 7.84 -10.03 -23.47
N ALA A 68 6.76 -10.54 -22.91
CA ALA A 68 5.67 -9.73 -22.36
C ALA A 68 6.17 -8.82 -21.23
N LEU A 69 7.00 -9.33 -20.31
CA LEU A 69 7.58 -8.52 -19.24
C LEU A 69 8.47 -7.40 -19.80
N PHE A 70 9.29 -7.68 -20.80
CA PHE A 70 10.14 -6.66 -21.42
C PHE A 70 9.32 -5.56 -22.10
N LYS A 71 8.28 -5.94 -22.87
CA LYS A 71 7.34 -4.98 -23.46
C LYS A 71 6.62 -4.16 -22.39
N TYR A 72 6.16 -4.81 -21.31
CA TYR A 72 5.51 -4.15 -20.19
C TYR A 72 6.43 -3.13 -19.51
N LEU A 73 7.65 -3.51 -19.16
CA LEU A 73 8.64 -2.61 -18.57
C LEU A 73 8.94 -1.44 -19.51
N ARG A 74 9.23 -1.72 -20.78
CA ARG A 74 9.46 -0.67 -21.79
C ARG A 74 8.30 0.33 -21.80
N ASN A 75 7.07 -0.15 -21.89
CA ASN A 75 5.87 0.67 -21.98
C ASN A 75 5.67 1.54 -20.73
N MET A 76 5.95 1.02 -19.54
CA MET A 76 5.90 1.78 -18.28
C MET A 76 6.93 2.92 -18.25
N PHE A 77 8.18 2.64 -18.65
CA PHE A 77 9.24 3.66 -18.68
C PHE A 77 9.10 4.65 -19.84
N THR A 78 8.42 4.28 -20.94
CA THR A 78 8.09 5.21 -22.03
C THR A 78 6.79 5.98 -21.79
N LEU A 79 6.11 5.78 -20.65
CA LEU A 79 4.80 6.35 -20.32
C LEU A 79 3.71 6.02 -21.36
N ASP A 80 3.88 4.91 -22.10
CA ASP A 80 2.89 4.39 -23.03
C ASP A 80 2.08 3.29 -22.35
N PHE A 81 1.17 3.72 -21.49
CA PHE A 81 0.35 2.83 -20.66
C PHE A 81 -0.75 2.10 -21.44
N GLY A 82 -1.01 2.50 -22.68
CA GLY A 82 -2.14 2.02 -23.47
C GLY A 82 -3.46 2.72 -23.16
N PRO A 83 -4.55 2.22 -23.77
CA PRO A 83 -5.89 2.74 -23.54
C PRO A 83 -6.51 2.17 -22.26
N SER A 84 -7.29 2.98 -21.56
CA SER A 84 -8.26 2.44 -20.61
C SER A 84 -9.53 2.16 -21.39
N PHE A 85 -10.02 0.94 -21.26
CA PHE A 85 -11.22 0.55 -21.97
C PHE A 85 -12.50 0.90 -21.20
N LEU A 86 -12.40 1.11 -19.89
CA LEU A 86 -13.51 1.63 -19.08
C LEU A 86 -13.80 3.09 -19.44
N GLU A 87 -12.75 3.90 -19.52
CA GLU A 87 -12.83 5.35 -19.73
C GLU A 87 -12.79 5.74 -21.21
N ALA A 88 -12.64 4.76 -22.10
CA ALA A 88 -12.53 4.92 -23.56
C ALA A 88 -11.51 5.97 -24.02
N ARG A 89 -10.45 6.19 -23.22
CA ARG A 89 -9.40 7.19 -23.48
C ARG A 89 -8.02 6.70 -23.03
N PRO A 90 -6.92 7.33 -23.49
CA PRO A 90 -5.57 6.94 -23.10
C PRO A 90 -5.34 7.02 -21.59
N VAL A 91 -4.71 5.99 -21.01
CA VAL A 91 -4.42 5.92 -19.56
C VAL A 91 -3.55 7.09 -19.10
N ARG A 92 -2.61 7.52 -19.94
CA ARG A 92 -1.75 8.69 -19.67
C ARG A 92 -2.58 9.96 -19.38
N ASP A 93 -3.71 10.15 -20.06
CA ASP A 93 -4.53 11.35 -19.94
C ASP A 93 -5.33 11.29 -18.63
N ILE A 94 -5.86 10.11 -18.28
CA ILE A 94 -6.52 9.85 -16.99
C ILE A 94 -5.56 10.14 -15.83
N ILE A 95 -4.33 9.64 -15.94
CA ILE A 95 -3.29 9.86 -14.93
C ILE A 95 -2.91 11.33 -14.85
N ALA A 96 -2.74 12.01 -15.98
CA ALA A 96 -2.41 13.43 -16.00
C ALA A 96 -3.51 14.27 -15.32
N ASP A 97 -4.78 13.91 -15.52
CA ASP A 97 -5.92 14.58 -14.89
C ASP A 97 -6.03 14.25 -13.38
N ALA A 98 -5.68 13.03 -12.97
CA ALA A 98 -5.86 12.54 -11.61
C ALA A 98 -4.66 12.80 -10.69
N ALA A 99 -3.43 12.82 -11.23
CA ALA A 99 -2.20 12.96 -10.46
C ALA A 99 -2.13 14.27 -9.66
N PRO A 100 -2.49 15.46 -10.21
CA PRO A 100 -2.52 16.70 -9.43
C PRO A 100 -3.52 16.64 -8.29
N ARG A 101 -4.67 15.98 -8.50
CA ARG A 101 -5.69 15.77 -7.46
C ARG A 101 -5.14 14.90 -6.34
N THR A 102 -4.50 13.79 -6.66
CA THR A 102 -3.86 12.94 -5.64
C THR A 102 -2.72 13.64 -4.91
N LEU A 103 -1.89 14.43 -5.60
CA LEU A 103 -0.83 15.21 -4.97
C LEU A 103 -1.39 16.29 -4.04
N PHE A 104 -2.44 16.99 -4.47
CA PHE A 104 -3.10 17.99 -3.66
C PHE A 104 -3.81 17.36 -2.46
N LEU A 105 -4.52 16.24 -2.66
CA LEU A 105 -5.17 15.52 -1.57
C LEU A 105 -4.13 14.98 -0.60
N PHE A 106 -3.09 14.29 -1.05
CA PHE A 106 -2.10 13.74 -0.15
C PHE A 106 -1.29 14.86 0.55
N GLY A 107 -0.69 15.78 -0.20
CA GLY A 107 0.13 16.85 0.38
C GLY A 107 -0.70 17.86 1.18
N GLY A 108 -1.79 18.35 0.59
CA GLY A 108 -2.67 19.33 1.21
C GLY A 108 -3.47 18.76 2.37
N ALA A 109 -4.03 17.56 2.25
CA ALA A 109 -4.73 16.94 3.37
C ALA A 109 -3.76 16.56 4.49
N THR A 110 -2.54 16.08 4.22
CA THR A 110 -1.58 15.82 5.30
C THR A 110 -1.16 17.10 6.03
N MET A 111 -0.91 18.20 5.32
CA MET A 111 -0.60 19.49 5.97
C MET A 111 -1.79 20.00 6.80
N LEU A 112 -3.01 19.91 6.26
CA LEU A 112 -4.23 20.33 6.93
C LEU A 112 -4.58 19.38 8.09
N GLU A 113 -4.32 18.09 7.96
CA GLU A 113 -4.46 17.06 9.00
C GLU A 113 -3.52 17.35 10.16
N TYR A 114 -2.25 17.70 9.91
CA TYR A 114 -1.36 18.11 11.00
C TYR A 114 -1.81 19.42 11.66
N ALA A 115 -2.30 20.39 10.88
CA ALA A 115 -2.74 21.68 11.41
C ALA A 115 -4.06 21.59 12.20
N VAL A 116 -5.04 20.84 11.68
CA VAL A 116 -6.41 20.75 12.22
C VAL A 116 -6.58 19.53 13.10
N GLY A 117 -6.02 18.38 12.70
CA GLY A 117 -6.18 17.10 13.38
C GLY A 117 -5.63 17.10 14.81
N VAL A 118 -4.52 17.79 15.07
CA VAL A 118 -4.00 17.91 16.45
C VAL A 118 -4.99 18.64 17.37
N PHE A 119 -5.75 19.62 16.85
CA PHE A 119 -6.69 20.42 17.66
C PHE A 119 -8.10 19.84 17.69
N VAL A 120 -8.64 19.43 16.54
CA VAL A 120 -10.04 18.97 16.41
C VAL A 120 -10.16 17.48 16.72
N ALA A 121 -9.17 16.68 16.31
CA ALA A 121 -9.27 15.23 16.48
C ALA A 121 -8.78 14.74 17.85
N ALA A 122 -8.24 15.59 18.73
CA ALA A 122 -7.78 15.19 20.06
C ALA A 122 -8.86 14.48 20.90
N LEU A 123 -10.06 15.05 20.96
CA LEU A 123 -11.21 14.48 21.68
C LEU A 123 -11.72 13.16 21.07
N PRO A 124 -12.06 13.09 19.76
CA PRO A 124 -12.52 11.83 19.17
C PRO A 124 -11.43 10.76 19.09
N MET A 125 -10.15 11.13 18.90
CA MET A 125 -9.03 10.18 19.01
C MET A 125 -8.93 9.62 20.43
N LEU A 126 -9.01 10.46 21.46
CA LEU A 126 -9.00 10.00 22.84
C LEU A 126 -10.20 9.08 23.15
N ALA A 127 -11.39 9.39 22.64
CA ALA A 127 -12.55 8.52 22.75
C ALA A 127 -12.32 7.16 22.06
N LEU A 128 -11.80 7.14 20.83
CA LEU A 128 -11.45 5.93 20.09
C LEU A 128 -10.38 5.10 20.81
N VAL A 129 -9.35 5.75 21.34
CA VAL A 129 -8.29 5.10 22.14
C VAL A 129 -8.88 4.45 23.38
N LEU A 130 -9.80 5.12 24.09
CA LEU A 130 -10.45 4.54 25.28
C LEU A 130 -11.31 3.32 24.93
N ILE A 131 -12.09 3.39 23.85
CA ILE A 131 -12.95 2.29 23.38
C ILE A 131 -12.10 1.08 22.98
N THR A 132 -11.06 1.29 22.18
CA THR A 132 -10.17 0.22 21.70
C THR A 132 -9.28 -0.37 22.80
N ALA A 133 -8.84 0.47 23.75
CA ALA A 133 -8.09 0.02 24.92
C ALA A 133 -8.94 -0.91 25.80
N ALA A 134 -10.22 -0.59 26.02
CA ALA A 134 -11.11 -1.46 26.79
C ALA A 134 -11.21 -2.87 26.18
N GLY A 135 -11.39 -2.97 24.86
CA GLY A 135 -11.42 -4.26 24.16
C GLY A 135 -10.11 -5.03 24.27
N THR A 136 -8.98 -4.33 24.14
CA THR A 136 -7.64 -4.96 24.24
C THR A 136 -7.31 -5.42 25.66
N ILE A 137 -7.73 -4.66 26.67
CA ILE A 137 -7.58 -5.02 28.09
C ILE A 137 -8.41 -6.26 28.40
N LEU A 138 -9.67 -6.31 27.95
CA LEU A 138 -10.54 -7.47 28.15
C LEU A 138 -9.97 -8.71 27.46
N LEU A 139 -9.46 -8.57 26.24
CA LEU A 139 -8.80 -9.67 25.53
C LEU A 139 -7.59 -10.18 26.32
N MET A 140 -6.71 -9.27 26.77
CA MET A 140 -5.55 -9.63 27.59
C MET A 140 -5.96 -10.30 28.91
N GLN A 141 -7.05 -9.84 29.53
CA GLN A 141 -7.59 -10.45 30.74
C GLN A 141 -8.06 -11.88 30.48
N THR A 142 -8.85 -12.10 29.43
CA THR A 142 -9.34 -13.43 29.05
C THR A 142 -8.18 -14.38 28.75
N SER A 143 -7.23 -13.95 27.92
CA SER A 143 -6.05 -14.76 27.58
C SER A 143 -5.16 -15.03 28.79
N MET A 144 -5.03 -14.08 29.73
CA MET A 144 -4.32 -14.32 30.99
C MET A 144 -5.03 -15.37 31.84
N LEU A 145 -6.36 -15.35 31.93
CA LEU A 145 -7.13 -16.33 32.71
C LEU A 145 -6.99 -17.74 32.12
N GLU A 146 -7.04 -17.85 30.79
CA GLU A 146 -6.83 -19.12 30.07
C GLU A 146 -5.44 -19.68 30.34
N VAL A 147 -4.39 -18.87 30.10
CA VAL A 147 -2.99 -19.29 30.26
C VAL A 147 -2.67 -19.64 31.71
N MET A 148 -3.25 -18.95 32.68
CA MET A 148 -3.06 -19.25 34.11
C MET A 148 -3.62 -20.62 34.52
N GLY A 149 -4.52 -21.20 33.71
CA GLY A 149 -5.07 -22.54 33.91
C GLY A 149 -4.24 -23.67 33.30
N GLU A 150 -3.14 -23.37 32.60
CA GLU A 150 -2.33 -24.39 31.91
C GLU A 150 -1.35 -25.14 32.83
N ASP A 151 -1.06 -26.39 32.47
CA ASP A 151 -0.19 -27.30 33.24
C ASP A 151 1.24 -26.78 33.45
N PHE A 152 1.75 -25.97 32.52
CA PHE A 152 3.09 -25.38 32.65
C PHE A 152 3.15 -24.33 33.78
N ILE A 153 2.02 -23.69 34.11
CA ILE A 153 1.90 -22.75 35.23
C ILE A 153 1.89 -23.49 36.57
N LEU A 154 1.16 -24.61 36.64
CA LEU A 154 1.20 -25.52 37.79
C LEU A 154 2.62 -26.00 38.07
N THR A 155 3.34 -26.39 37.03
CA THR A 155 4.76 -26.79 37.12
C THR A 155 5.65 -25.65 37.61
N ALA A 156 5.42 -24.42 37.12
CA ALA A 156 6.17 -23.24 37.56
C ALA A 156 5.94 -22.92 39.05
N ARG A 157 4.71 -23.10 39.55
CA ARG A 157 4.36 -22.97 40.97
C ARG A 157 4.99 -24.09 41.82
N ALA A 158 4.99 -25.33 41.33
CA ALA A 158 5.62 -26.47 42.02
C ALA A 158 7.14 -26.29 42.19
N LYS A 159 7.79 -25.55 41.29
CA LYS A 159 9.20 -25.14 41.42
C LYS A 159 9.46 -24.03 42.45
N GLY A 160 8.43 -23.54 43.14
CA GLY A 160 8.54 -22.50 44.16
C GLY A 160 8.76 -21.09 43.61
N LEU A 161 8.48 -20.85 42.32
CA LEU A 161 8.61 -19.51 41.75
C LEU A 161 7.57 -18.56 42.36
N PRO A 162 7.97 -17.32 42.71
CA PRO A 162 7.03 -16.35 43.27
C PRO A 162 5.97 -15.96 42.22
N GLU A 163 4.72 -15.79 42.67
CA GLU A 163 3.55 -15.54 41.81
C GLU A 163 3.74 -14.34 40.86
N ARG A 164 4.53 -13.34 41.25
CA ARG A 164 4.87 -12.19 40.40
C ARG A 164 5.66 -12.60 39.16
N ILE A 165 6.58 -13.56 39.28
CA ILE A 165 7.38 -14.10 38.17
C ILE A 165 6.52 -15.01 37.30
N VAL A 166 5.71 -15.88 37.92
CA VAL A 166 4.74 -16.73 37.20
C VAL A 166 3.82 -15.87 36.33
N ARG A 167 3.19 -14.85 36.91
CA ARG A 167 2.28 -13.95 36.19
C ARG A 167 2.97 -13.13 35.10
N ARG A 168 4.08 -12.44 35.40
CA ARG A 168 4.72 -11.51 34.44
C ARG A 168 5.58 -12.18 33.38
N ARG A 169 6.23 -13.30 33.69
CA ARG A 169 7.24 -13.90 32.81
C ARG A 169 6.74 -15.15 32.11
N HIS A 170 5.91 -15.94 32.78
CA HIS A 170 5.42 -17.21 32.24
C HIS A 170 4.03 -17.06 31.64
N ALA A 171 3.07 -16.49 32.37
CA ALA A 171 1.71 -16.32 31.87
C ALA A 171 1.60 -15.17 30.86
N ALA A 172 2.07 -13.96 31.19
CA ALA A 172 1.94 -12.81 30.31
C ALA A 172 2.66 -12.97 28.96
N ARG A 173 3.72 -13.78 28.90
CA ARG A 173 4.43 -14.08 27.63
C ARG A 173 3.63 -15.03 26.72
N ASN A 174 2.69 -15.81 27.23
CA ASN A 174 1.83 -16.60 26.34
C ASN A 174 0.50 -15.88 26.08
N ALA A 175 0.01 -15.12 27.06
CA ALA A 175 -1.23 -14.36 26.96
C ALA A 175 -1.15 -13.12 26.03
N TYR A 176 0.04 -12.61 25.70
CA TYR A 176 0.17 -11.45 24.80
C TYR A 176 0.04 -11.80 23.31
N LEU A 177 0.08 -13.09 22.93
CA LEU A 177 0.04 -13.49 21.52
C LEU A 177 -1.25 -12.99 20.81
N PRO A 178 -2.46 -13.14 21.39
CA PRO A 178 -3.69 -12.61 20.79
C PRO A 178 -3.68 -11.08 20.69
N VAL A 179 -3.09 -10.40 21.67
CA VAL A 179 -2.96 -8.93 21.71
C VAL A 179 -2.08 -8.41 20.56
N VAL A 180 -1.00 -9.13 20.23
CA VAL A 180 -0.14 -8.78 19.09
C VAL A 180 -0.84 -8.99 17.77
N THR A 181 -1.61 -10.06 17.65
CA THR A 181 -2.42 -10.33 16.45
C THR A 181 -3.46 -9.24 16.25
N SER A 182 -4.21 -8.84 17.29
CA SER A 182 -5.20 -7.77 17.18
C SER A 182 -4.57 -6.42 16.85
N PHE A 183 -3.39 -6.13 17.40
CA PHE A 183 -2.62 -4.93 17.06
C PHE A 183 -2.19 -4.91 15.59
N THR A 184 -1.74 -6.06 15.07
CA THR A 184 -1.34 -6.21 13.66
C THR A 184 -2.52 -6.00 12.71
N ILE A 185 -3.69 -6.54 13.06
CA ILE A 185 -4.93 -6.35 12.30
C ILE A 185 -5.34 -4.87 12.29
N ALA A 186 -5.30 -4.19 13.44
CA ALA A 186 -5.64 -2.77 13.54
C ALA A 186 -4.75 -1.88 12.64
N LEU A 187 -3.45 -2.16 12.60
CA LEU A 187 -2.52 -1.48 11.70
C LEU A 187 -2.88 -1.70 10.21
N ALA A 188 -3.27 -2.91 9.83
CA ALA A 188 -3.69 -3.21 8.47
C ALA A 188 -4.95 -2.42 8.05
N PHE A 189 -5.92 -2.28 8.96
CA PHE A 189 -7.13 -1.48 8.70
C PHE A 189 -6.85 0.02 8.56
N SER A 190 -5.89 0.57 9.32
CA SER A 190 -5.53 1.99 9.22
C SER A 190 -4.97 2.35 7.84
N ILE A 191 -4.22 1.44 7.22
CA ILE A 191 -3.66 1.62 5.87
C ILE A 191 -4.76 1.53 4.80
N GLY A 192 -5.75 0.66 4.98
CA GLY A 192 -6.87 0.49 4.05
C GLY A 192 -7.86 1.66 4.01
N GLY A 193 -7.98 2.44 5.10
CA GLY A 193 -8.96 3.53 5.21
C GLY A 193 -8.80 4.66 4.20
N ALA A 194 -7.58 4.93 3.72
CA ALA A 194 -7.30 6.01 2.77
C ALA A 194 -8.03 5.84 1.42
N ILE A 195 -8.17 4.59 0.94
CA ILE A 195 -8.85 4.29 -0.33
C ILE A 195 -10.36 4.52 -0.21
N ILE A 196 -10.94 4.20 0.94
CA ILE A 196 -12.39 4.33 1.20
C ILE A 196 -12.80 5.82 1.25
N LEU A 197 -11.93 6.70 1.73
CA LEU A 197 -12.21 8.13 1.81
C LEU A 197 -12.36 8.77 0.41
N GLU A 198 -11.55 8.37 -0.57
CA GLU A 198 -11.69 8.87 -1.96
C GLU A 198 -13.06 8.53 -2.55
N GLN A 199 -13.60 7.35 -2.21
CA GLN A 199 -14.91 6.90 -2.67
C GLN A 199 -16.05 7.66 -1.98
N ILE A 200 -15.99 7.83 -0.66
CA ILE A 200 -17.07 8.49 0.11
C ILE A 200 -17.15 9.98 -0.24
N PHE A 201 -16.00 10.65 -0.33
CA PHE A 201 -15.95 12.09 -0.62
C PHE A 201 -16.00 12.41 -2.13
N SER A 202 -16.22 11.41 -2.99
CA SER A 202 -16.27 11.56 -4.46
C SER A 202 -15.06 12.32 -5.01
N TYR A 203 -13.89 12.09 -4.42
CA TYR A 203 -12.66 12.70 -4.85
C TYR A 203 -11.96 11.77 -5.84
N PHE A 204 -12.14 12.03 -7.12
CA PHE A 204 -11.65 11.20 -8.23
C PHE A 204 -10.11 11.26 -8.39
N GLY A 205 -9.39 10.69 -7.41
CA GLY A 205 -7.95 10.54 -7.41
C GLY A 205 -7.50 9.23 -8.07
N LEU A 206 -6.18 9.00 -8.07
CA LEU A 206 -5.57 7.76 -8.54
C LEU A 206 -6.06 6.53 -7.75
N GLY A 207 -6.36 6.64 -6.45
CA GLY A 207 -6.88 5.53 -5.65
C GLY A 207 -8.27 5.07 -6.08
N TYR A 208 -9.16 6.02 -6.37
CA TYR A 208 -10.47 5.76 -6.96
C TYR A 208 -10.38 5.01 -8.29
N TYR A 209 -9.58 5.53 -9.24
CA TYR A 209 -9.40 4.89 -10.53
C TYR A 209 -8.73 3.53 -10.44
N LEU A 210 -7.82 3.33 -9.47
CA LEU A 210 -7.22 2.03 -9.20
C LEU A 210 -8.27 1.00 -8.77
N LEU A 211 -9.13 1.37 -7.83
CA LEU A 211 -10.19 0.48 -7.35
C LEU A 211 -11.16 0.13 -8.47
N GLN A 212 -11.58 1.12 -9.28
CA GLN A 212 -12.40 0.86 -10.45
C GLN A 212 -11.71 -0.04 -11.46
N ALA A 213 -10.42 0.17 -11.73
CA ALA A 213 -9.66 -0.64 -12.66
C ALA A 213 -9.55 -2.10 -12.18
N ILE A 214 -9.32 -2.32 -10.88
CA ILE A 214 -9.27 -3.65 -10.28
C ILE A 214 -10.64 -4.34 -10.38
N LEU A 215 -11.72 -3.65 -10.01
CA LEU A 215 -13.08 -4.22 -10.06
C LEU A 215 -13.51 -4.53 -11.51
N ASN A 216 -13.07 -3.74 -12.48
CA ASN A 216 -13.41 -3.91 -13.89
C ASN A 216 -12.39 -4.73 -14.70
N GLN A 217 -11.36 -5.27 -14.04
CA GLN A 217 -10.26 -6.01 -14.69
C GLN A 217 -9.55 -5.18 -15.79
N ASP A 218 -9.48 -3.86 -15.65
CA ASP A 218 -8.70 -2.97 -16.52
C ASP A 218 -7.23 -3.02 -16.08
N HIS A 219 -6.50 -4.02 -16.59
CA HIS A 219 -5.10 -4.27 -16.20
C HIS A 219 -4.16 -3.13 -16.66
N PHE A 220 -4.50 -2.43 -17.74
CA PHE A 220 -3.69 -1.31 -18.25
C PHE A 220 -3.76 -0.12 -17.31
N LEU A 221 -4.98 0.29 -16.94
CA LEU A 221 -5.19 1.39 -16.02
C LEU A 221 -4.62 1.06 -14.62
N ALA A 222 -4.92 -0.12 -14.09
CA ALA A 222 -4.44 -0.52 -12.76
C ALA A 222 -2.90 -0.59 -12.69
N GLY A 223 -2.26 -1.21 -13.69
CA GLY A 223 -0.79 -1.31 -13.74
C GLY A 223 -0.09 0.03 -13.84
N ALA A 224 -0.60 0.93 -14.69
CA ALA A 224 -0.07 2.27 -14.84
C ALA A 224 -0.23 3.12 -13.57
N ILE A 225 -1.38 3.05 -12.91
CA ILE A 225 -1.61 3.77 -11.65
C ILE A 225 -0.66 3.27 -10.56
N LEU A 226 -0.50 1.95 -10.40
CA LEU A 226 0.45 1.39 -9.41
C LEU A 226 1.89 1.80 -9.69
N PHE A 227 2.29 1.83 -10.97
CA PHE A 227 3.60 2.33 -11.37
C PHE A 227 3.78 3.81 -11.01
N ILE A 228 2.82 4.68 -11.37
CA ILE A 228 2.89 6.11 -11.05
C ILE A 228 2.87 6.39 -9.55
N LEU A 229 2.03 5.68 -8.78
CA LEU A 229 2.03 5.79 -7.32
C LEU A 229 3.39 5.40 -6.73
N SER A 230 4.03 4.35 -7.27
CA SER A 230 5.38 3.95 -6.83
C SER A 230 6.41 5.04 -7.10
N VAL A 231 6.35 5.65 -8.29
CA VAL A 231 7.21 6.79 -8.65
C VAL A 231 6.97 7.98 -7.72
N LEU A 232 5.70 8.31 -7.44
CA LEU A 232 5.33 9.41 -6.53
C LEU A 232 5.81 9.17 -5.09
N VAL A 233 5.66 7.95 -4.56
CA VAL A 233 6.12 7.60 -3.20
C VAL A 233 7.64 7.70 -3.11
N ILE A 234 8.37 7.23 -4.11
CA ILE A 234 9.83 7.33 -4.13
C ILE A 234 10.27 8.79 -4.22
N PHE A 235 9.61 9.58 -5.07
CA PHE A 235 9.86 11.01 -5.15
C PHE A 235 9.61 11.71 -3.82
N ALA A 236 8.48 11.44 -3.16
CA ALA A 236 8.14 11.98 -1.86
C ALA A 236 9.17 11.58 -0.78
N ASN A 237 9.62 10.33 -0.78
CA ASN A 237 10.67 9.87 0.14
C ASN A 237 12.01 10.60 -0.09
N ILE A 238 12.39 10.83 -1.35
CA ILE A 238 13.61 11.60 -1.66
C ILE A 238 13.46 13.05 -1.16
N VAL A 239 12.30 13.68 -1.38
CA VAL A 239 12.02 15.03 -0.88
C VAL A 239 12.08 15.08 0.64
N ALA A 240 11.46 14.11 1.33
CA ALA A 240 11.50 14.02 2.78
C ALA A 240 12.94 13.86 3.31
N ASP A 241 13.72 12.97 2.71
CA ASP A 241 15.12 12.76 3.07
C ASP A 241 15.97 14.04 2.89
N ILE A 242 15.73 14.82 1.82
CA ILE A 242 16.40 16.09 1.59
C ILE A 242 15.99 17.11 2.66
N LEU A 243 14.69 17.21 2.96
CA LEU A 243 14.17 18.10 4.00
C LEU A 243 14.78 17.77 5.36
N TYR A 244 14.86 16.48 5.73
CA TYR A 244 15.53 16.05 6.96
C TYR A 244 17.01 16.44 6.97
N GLY A 245 17.70 16.26 5.84
CA GLY A 245 19.10 16.64 5.70
C GLY A 245 19.37 18.15 5.84
N VAL A 246 18.40 18.99 5.47
CA VAL A 246 18.49 20.46 5.63
C VAL A 246 18.10 20.89 7.05
N LEU A 247 17.12 20.22 7.66
CA LEU A 247 16.55 20.60 8.97
C LEU A 247 17.34 20.05 10.17
N ASP A 248 18.04 18.92 10.05
CA ASP A 248 18.83 18.35 11.14
C ASP A 248 20.35 18.61 10.95
N PRO A 249 20.97 19.54 11.72
CA PRO A 249 22.39 19.85 11.64
C PRO A 249 23.30 18.69 12.11
N ARG A 250 22.76 17.67 12.77
CA ARG A 250 23.50 16.51 13.32
C ARG A 250 23.59 15.36 12.32
N VAL A 251 22.68 15.30 11.36
CA VAL A 251 22.80 14.44 10.18
C VAL A 251 23.78 15.12 9.22
N ARG A 252 25.07 15.07 9.57
CA ARG A 252 26.14 15.54 8.69
C ARG A 252 26.27 14.58 7.52
N ILE A 253 25.63 14.97 6.42
CA ILE A 253 25.72 14.37 5.09
C ILE A 253 27.15 14.50 4.56
#